data_AF-A0A7Y2Y9Q2-F1
#
_entry.id   AF-A0A7Y2Y9Q2-F1
#
_cell.length_a   1.000
_cell.length_b   1.000
_cell.length_c   1.000
_cell.angle_alpha   90.00
_cell.angle_beta   90.00
_cell.angle_gamma   90.00
#
_symmetry.space_group_name_H-M   'P 1'
#
loop_
_entity.id
_entity.type
_entity.pdbx_description
1 polymer ?
#
loop_
_entity_poly.entity_id
_entity_poly.type
_entity_poly.pdbx_seq_one_letter_code
_entity_poly.pdbx_strand_id
1 'polypeptide(L)'
;MIIKFLKNRIVLFCSIVLFVSCGKPNEIRLFNGESLEGWEGSNSIFRVENEAIIGGNLEKPIDKSYYLCTKKDYGNFELKLSAKFITNDLKINGGISFRAKRVPNSNEVMGYQADIGYIHASAIALFSDFTPKDTIGLYLLWGSLVDESRPDTSRYPKPEIFPVIIYEVA
;
A
#
# COMPACT_ATOMS: atom_id res chain seq x y z
N MET A 1 -58.91 -23.90 33.34
CA MET A 1 -58.84 -23.67 31.87
C MET A 1 -57.73 -22.64 31.59
N ILE A 2 -56.45 -22.98 31.82
CA ILE A 2 -55.31 -22.04 31.87
C ILE A 2 -54.13 -22.52 30.98
N ILE A 3 -54.39 -23.23 29.88
CA ILE A 3 -53.32 -23.78 29.03
C ILE A 3 -53.60 -23.52 27.55
N LYS A 4 -53.67 -22.25 27.15
CA LYS A 4 -53.64 -21.87 25.72
C LYS A 4 -52.85 -20.60 25.38
N PHE A 5 -52.21 -19.95 26.36
CA PHE A 5 -51.57 -18.64 26.14
C PHE A 5 -50.04 -18.64 25.96
N LEU A 6 -49.36 -19.79 26.02
CA LEU A 6 -47.88 -19.80 26.03
C LEU A 6 -47.18 -20.13 24.71
N LYS A 7 -47.88 -20.44 23.61
CA LYS A 7 -47.20 -20.94 22.40
C LYS A 7 -46.76 -19.87 21.38
N ASN A 8 -47.19 -18.62 21.52
CA ASN A 8 -46.96 -17.57 20.51
C ASN A 8 -46.04 -16.41 20.95
N ARG A 9 -45.32 -16.51 22.07
CA ARG A 9 -44.43 -15.42 22.52
C ARG A 9 -42.93 -15.67 22.37
N ILE A 10 -42.52 -16.87 21.94
CA ILE A 10 -41.09 -17.22 21.79
C ILE A 10 -40.54 -16.82 20.40
N VAL A 11 -41.38 -16.64 19.39
CA VAL A 11 -40.93 -16.26 18.04
C VAL A 11 -40.66 -14.75 17.90
N LEU A 12 -41.08 -13.93 18.86
CA LEU A 12 -40.96 -12.46 18.78
C LEU A 12 -39.89 -11.87 19.71
N PHE A 13 -38.83 -12.64 20.04
CA PHE A 13 -37.73 -12.13 20.87
C PHE A 13 -36.32 -12.32 20.25
N CYS A 14 -36.23 -12.88 19.05
CA CYS A 14 -34.95 -13.06 18.33
C CYS A 14 -34.80 -12.16 17.09
N SER A 15 -35.64 -11.13 16.94
CA SER A 15 -35.58 -10.20 15.80
C SER A 15 -35.14 -8.79 16.18
N ILE A 16 -34.67 -8.59 17.41
CA ILE A 16 -34.20 -7.28 17.87
C ILE A 16 -32.70 -7.40 18.16
N VAL A 17 -31.93 -6.54 17.49
CA VAL A 17 -30.49 -6.29 17.59
C VAL A 17 -29.56 -7.15 16.71
N LEU A 18 -29.76 -7.06 15.39
CA LEU A 18 -28.63 -6.88 14.48
C LEU A 18 -28.71 -5.49 13.83
N PHE A 19 -28.92 -4.46 14.65
CA PHE A 19 -28.36 -3.16 14.32
C PHE A 19 -26.86 -3.30 14.55
N VAL A 20 -26.17 -3.87 13.56
CA VAL A 20 -24.75 -3.59 13.39
C VAL A 20 -24.70 -2.08 13.20
N SER A 21 -24.48 -1.36 14.30
CA SER A 21 -24.10 0.03 14.26
C SER A 21 -22.84 0.05 13.41
N CYS A 22 -22.98 0.42 12.15
CA CYS A 22 -21.86 0.83 11.31
C CYS A 22 -21.36 2.14 11.93
N GLY A 23 -20.62 2.02 13.04
CA GLY A 23 -19.95 3.13 13.67
C GLY A 23 -19.07 3.76 12.59
N LYS A 24 -19.10 5.09 12.49
CA LYS A 24 -18.18 5.79 11.58
C LYS A 24 -16.76 5.25 11.86
N PRO A 25 -16.02 4.83 10.83
CA PRO A 25 -14.67 4.36 11.03
C PRO A 25 -13.89 5.43 11.80
N ASN A 26 -13.14 5.01 12.83
CA ASN A 26 -12.29 5.92 13.57
C ASN A 26 -11.22 6.45 12.61
N GLU A 27 -11.40 7.68 12.15
CA GLU A 27 -10.45 8.36 11.28
C GLU A 27 -9.22 8.75 12.12
N ILE A 28 -8.05 8.30 11.67
CA ILE A 28 -6.77 8.60 12.32
C ILE A 28 -5.96 9.43 11.33
N ARG A 29 -5.51 10.61 11.75
CA ARG A 29 -4.50 11.36 10.99
C ARG A 29 -3.15 10.66 11.16
N LEU A 30 -2.66 10.06 10.08
CA LEU A 30 -1.40 9.33 10.09
C LEU A 30 -0.17 10.25 10.14
N PHE A 31 -0.30 11.45 9.57
CA PHE A 31 0.72 12.49 9.59
C PHE A 31 0.16 13.75 10.26
N ASN A 32 0.94 14.35 11.15
CA ASN A 32 0.54 15.52 11.92
C ASN A 32 0.77 16.85 11.19
N GLY A 33 1.45 16.86 10.04
CA GLY A 33 1.80 18.07 9.28
C GLY A 33 3.14 18.70 9.66
N GLU A 34 3.74 18.28 10.78
CA GLU A 34 4.84 19.02 11.42
C GLU A 34 6.10 18.18 11.59
N SER A 35 5.95 16.88 11.87
CA SER A 35 7.08 16.02 12.22
C SER A 35 6.90 14.58 11.77
N LEU A 36 8.00 13.83 11.72
CA LEU A 36 7.99 12.39 11.47
C LEU A 36 7.76 11.58 12.77
N GLU A 37 7.06 12.16 13.75
CA GLU A 37 6.68 11.44 14.96
C GLU A 37 5.75 10.27 14.61
N GLY A 38 6.03 9.10 15.19
CA GLY A 38 5.31 7.86 14.84
C GLY A 38 5.83 7.17 13.57
N TRP A 39 6.86 7.71 12.91
CA TRP A 39 7.50 7.11 11.73
C TRP A 39 8.93 6.64 12.02
N GLU A 40 9.41 5.67 11.26
CA GLU A 40 10.78 5.19 11.25
C GLU A 40 11.32 5.11 9.82
N GLY A 41 12.56 5.52 9.61
CA GLY A 41 13.20 5.58 8.30
C GLY A 41 14.46 6.44 8.33
N SER A 42 15.09 6.62 7.17
CA SER A 42 16.31 7.42 7.07
C SER A 42 16.00 8.92 7.12
N ASN A 43 16.49 9.60 8.16
CA ASN A 43 16.40 11.07 8.30
C ASN A 43 17.22 11.85 7.25
N SER A 44 18.12 11.19 6.52
CA SER A 44 18.82 11.83 5.38
C SER A 44 18.00 11.83 4.10
N ILE A 45 16.97 10.99 4.03
CA ILE A 45 16.12 10.82 2.84
C ILE A 45 14.75 11.45 3.03
N PHE A 46 14.18 11.33 4.24
CA PHE A 46 12.85 11.82 4.56
C PHE A 46 12.89 13.03 5.47
N ARG A 47 12.07 14.02 5.16
CA ARG A 47 11.92 15.26 5.94
C ARG A 47 10.52 15.84 5.78
N VAL A 48 10.16 16.78 6.63
CA VAL A 48 8.91 17.55 6.51
C VAL A 48 9.21 18.92 5.95
N GLU A 49 8.54 19.29 4.85
CA GLU A 49 8.59 20.62 4.25
C GLU A 49 7.19 21.02 3.78
N ASN A 50 6.77 22.25 4.07
CA ASN A 50 5.45 22.79 3.64
C ASN A 50 4.29 21.84 3.97
N GLU A 51 4.24 21.35 5.22
CA GLU A 51 3.20 20.43 5.71
C GLU A 51 3.08 19.13 4.90
N ALA A 52 4.17 18.71 4.25
CA ALA A 52 4.24 17.46 3.48
C ALA A 52 5.49 16.67 3.85
N ILE A 53 5.37 15.35 3.82
CA ILE A 53 6.52 14.46 3.87
C ILE A 53 7.19 14.48 2.49
N ILE A 54 8.46 14.86 2.46
CA ILE A 54 9.30 14.81 1.26
C ILE A 54 10.28 13.66 1.38
N GLY A 55 10.28 12.76 0.39
CA GLY A 55 11.25 11.70 0.23
C GLY A 55 12.22 11.99 -0.92
N GLY A 56 13.51 11.77 -0.69
CA GLY A 56 14.55 11.97 -1.70
C GLY A 56 14.95 13.44 -1.87
N ASN A 57 15.73 13.70 -2.92
CA ASN A 57 16.19 15.04 -3.28
C ASN A 57 16.42 15.14 -4.80
N LEU A 58 16.48 16.38 -5.32
CA LEU A 58 16.67 16.66 -6.76
C LEU A 58 18.15 16.82 -7.16
N GLU A 59 19.06 16.92 -6.20
CA GLU A 59 20.47 17.23 -6.45
C GLU A 59 21.31 15.97 -6.71
N LYS A 60 20.98 14.87 -6.03
CA LYS A 60 21.74 13.62 -6.04
C LYS A 60 20.80 12.42 -6.19
N PRO A 61 21.12 11.49 -7.09
CA PRO A 61 20.36 10.26 -7.22
C PRO A 61 20.44 9.45 -5.91
N ILE A 62 19.35 8.77 -5.60
CA ILE A 62 19.29 7.84 -4.49
C ILE A 62 19.94 6.52 -4.94
N ASP A 63 20.80 5.96 -4.10
CA ASP A 63 21.61 4.78 -4.42
C ASP A 63 20.86 3.45 -4.35
N LYS A 64 19.74 3.43 -3.61
CA LYS A 64 18.88 2.26 -3.34
C LYS A 64 17.51 2.73 -2.86
N SER A 65 16.57 1.81 -2.72
CA SER A 65 15.25 2.14 -2.16
C SER A 65 15.37 2.48 -0.67
N TYR A 66 14.55 3.43 -0.24
CA TYR A 66 14.39 3.77 1.17
C TYR A 66 12.90 3.90 1.48
N TYR A 67 12.51 3.43 2.66
CA TYR A 67 11.12 3.45 3.10
C TYR A 67 10.96 4.15 4.45
N LEU A 68 9.97 5.03 4.51
CA LEU A 68 9.47 5.61 5.74
C LEU A 68 8.24 4.83 6.18
N CYS A 69 8.33 4.12 7.31
CA CYS A 69 7.29 3.24 7.80
C CYS A 69 6.67 3.79 9.08
N THR A 70 5.38 3.52 9.30
CA THR A 70 4.75 3.80 10.59
C THR A 70 5.35 2.84 11.64
N LYS A 71 5.62 3.34 12.84
CA LYS A 71 6.06 2.50 13.98
C LYS A 71 4.97 1.54 14.47
N LYS A 72 3.71 1.88 14.17
CA LYS A 72 2.53 1.10 14.53
C LYS A 72 2.07 0.26 13.34
N ASP A 73 1.62 -0.95 13.64
CA ASP A 73 0.92 -1.81 12.70
C ASP A 73 -0.58 -1.48 12.63
N TYR A 74 -1.13 -1.54 11.42
CA TYR A 74 -2.55 -1.33 11.15
C TYR A 74 -3.17 -2.59 10.52
N GLY A 75 -4.36 -2.96 10.98
CA GLY A 75 -5.11 -4.12 10.51
C GLY A 75 -5.86 -3.85 9.20
N ASN A 76 -7.20 -3.86 9.27
CA ASN A 76 -8.03 -3.43 8.15
C ASN A 76 -8.21 -1.91 8.21
N PHE A 77 -7.99 -1.24 7.08
CA PHE A 77 -8.06 0.21 6.99
C PHE A 77 -8.43 0.66 5.58
N GLU A 78 -8.87 1.91 5.47
CA GLU A 78 -8.97 2.67 4.23
C GLU A 78 -7.94 3.81 4.34
N LEU A 79 -6.95 3.82 3.47
CA LEU A 79 -5.90 4.84 3.47
C LEU A 79 -6.22 5.92 2.44
N LYS A 80 -6.29 7.17 2.90
CA LYS A 80 -6.45 8.36 2.05
C LYS A 80 -5.20 9.21 2.15
N LEU A 81 -4.61 9.52 1.00
CA LEU A 81 -3.47 10.42 0.88
C LEU A 81 -3.45 11.07 -0.49
N SER A 82 -2.68 12.14 -0.59
CA SER A 82 -2.28 12.75 -1.84
C SER A 82 -0.78 12.59 -2.01
N ALA A 83 -0.35 12.19 -3.21
CA ALA A 83 1.05 12.06 -3.57
C ALA A 83 1.29 12.79 -4.89
N LYS A 84 2.49 13.35 -5.05
CA LYS A 84 2.95 13.95 -6.31
C LYS A 84 4.46 13.83 -6.40
N PHE A 85 4.95 13.76 -7.63
CA PHE A 85 6.35 14.04 -7.90
C PHE A 85 6.56 15.54 -8.12
N ILE A 86 7.70 16.04 -7.66
CA ILE A 86 8.10 17.45 -7.80
C ILE A 86 9.11 17.64 -8.94
N THR A 87 9.12 16.72 -9.91
CA THR A 87 9.99 16.74 -11.09
C THR A 87 9.23 16.22 -12.31
N ASN A 88 9.70 16.60 -13.50
CA ASN A 88 9.19 16.13 -14.78
C ASN A 88 10.00 14.95 -15.35
N ASP A 89 11.01 14.47 -14.60
CA ASP A 89 11.77 13.29 -15.01
C ASP A 89 10.88 12.04 -14.97
N LEU A 90 10.74 11.36 -16.10
CA LEU A 90 9.91 10.17 -16.24
C LEU A 90 10.61 8.89 -15.73
N LYS A 91 11.87 8.98 -15.29
CA LYS A 91 12.63 7.86 -14.71
C LYS A 91 12.39 7.69 -13.20
N ILE A 92 11.54 8.53 -12.61
CA ILE A 92 11.21 8.45 -11.19
C ILE A 92 10.19 7.34 -10.92
N ASN A 93 10.40 6.66 -9.80
CA ASN A 93 9.48 5.68 -9.25
C ASN A 93 9.38 5.92 -7.74
N GLY A 94 8.20 5.65 -7.20
CA GLY A 94 7.97 5.50 -5.77
C GLY A 94 6.66 4.76 -5.56
N GLY A 95 6.18 4.72 -4.33
CA GLY A 95 4.93 4.04 -4.04
C GLY A 95 4.54 4.10 -2.58
N ILE A 96 3.37 3.55 -2.30
CA ILE A 96 2.85 3.40 -0.95
C ILE A 96 2.77 1.92 -0.65
N SER A 97 3.71 1.42 0.14
CA SER A 97 3.70 0.03 0.59
C SER A 97 2.78 -0.13 1.80
N PHE A 98 2.04 -1.23 1.84
CA PHE A 98 1.12 -1.55 2.91
C PHE A 98 1.07 -3.06 3.19
N ARG A 99 0.63 -3.39 4.42
CA ARG A 99 0.86 -4.72 5.01
C ARG A 99 2.34 -5.12 4.91
N ALA A 100 3.19 -4.10 4.98
CA ALA A 100 4.61 -4.19 4.71
C ALA A 100 5.36 -4.64 5.95
N LYS A 101 6.45 -5.39 5.76
CA LYS A 101 7.40 -5.76 6.80
C LYS A 101 8.81 -5.41 6.36
N ARG A 102 9.67 -5.00 7.28
CA ARG A 102 11.08 -4.78 6.99
C ARG A 102 11.72 -6.08 6.49
N VAL A 103 12.50 -5.99 5.41
CA VAL A 103 13.39 -7.08 5.01
C VAL A 103 14.61 -7.05 5.95
N PRO A 104 14.95 -8.18 6.62
CA PRO A 104 16.10 -8.21 7.52
C PRO A 104 17.40 -7.78 6.83
N ASN A 105 18.19 -6.94 7.52
CA ASN A 105 19.48 -6.43 7.02
C ASN A 105 19.40 -5.66 5.69
N SER A 106 18.26 -5.05 5.40
CA SER A 106 18.01 -4.28 4.17
C SER A 106 17.25 -2.99 4.48
N ASN A 107 17.30 -2.04 3.54
CA ASN A 107 16.44 -0.86 3.56
C ASN A 107 15.03 -1.15 3.03
N GLU A 108 14.87 -2.27 2.32
CA GLU A 108 13.66 -2.67 1.63
C GLU A 108 12.54 -3.08 2.61
N VAL A 109 11.33 -3.09 2.08
CA VAL A 109 10.18 -3.73 2.71
C VAL A 109 9.64 -4.84 1.81
N MET A 110 9.04 -5.85 2.41
CA MET A 110 8.25 -6.87 1.72
C MET A 110 6.77 -6.59 1.92
N GLY A 111 5.95 -6.75 0.89
CA GLY A 111 4.53 -6.51 0.99
C GLY A 111 3.90 -6.04 -0.30
N TYR A 112 2.69 -5.53 -0.18
CA TYR A 112 1.97 -4.92 -1.29
C TYR A 112 2.37 -3.46 -1.45
N GLN A 113 2.46 -2.98 -2.68
CA GLN A 113 2.78 -1.60 -3.00
C GLN A 113 1.82 -1.06 -4.04
N ALA A 114 1.21 0.08 -3.75
CA ALA A 114 0.55 0.90 -4.76
C ALA A 114 1.62 1.78 -5.41
N ASP A 115 2.08 1.38 -6.59
CA ASP A 115 3.18 2.06 -7.27
C ASP A 115 2.73 3.38 -7.89
N ILE A 116 3.70 4.29 -7.99
CA ILE A 116 3.52 5.65 -8.46
C ILE A 116 4.70 5.98 -9.39
N GLY A 117 4.40 6.40 -10.62
CA GLY A 117 5.41 6.77 -11.61
C GLY A 117 5.24 6.03 -12.92
N TYR A 118 6.36 5.71 -13.55
CA TYR A 118 6.39 5.11 -14.87
C TYR A 118 7.38 3.96 -14.91
N ILE A 119 7.05 2.97 -15.72
CA ILE A 119 7.94 1.86 -16.05
C ILE A 119 8.00 1.70 -17.56
N HIS A 120 9.16 1.35 -18.11
CA HIS A 120 9.22 1.00 -19.52
C HIS A 120 8.45 -0.29 -19.76
N ALA A 121 7.58 -0.33 -20.78
CA ALA A 121 6.68 -1.46 -21.00
C ALA A 121 7.42 -2.80 -21.20
N SER A 122 8.65 -2.79 -21.73
CA SER A 122 9.47 -4.00 -21.82
C SER A 122 9.81 -4.64 -20.46
N ALA A 123 9.84 -3.87 -19.37
CA ALA A 123 10.10 -4.39 -18.03
C ALA A 123 8.86 -5.09 -17.43
N ILE A 124 7.64 -4.75 -17.88
CA ILE A 124 6.40 -5.44 -17.43
C ILE A 124 6.46 -6.93 -17.76
N ALA A 125 7.01 -7.29 -18.91
CA ALA A 125 7.20 -8.70 -19.32
C ALA A 125 8.27 -9.44 -18.49
N LEU A 126 9.02 -8.74 -17.62
CA LEU A 126 9.91 -9.37 -16.64
C LEU A 126 9.18 -9.72 -15.34
N PHE A 127 8.11 -8.99 -15.03
CA PHE A 127 7.45 -8.96 -13.71
C PHE A 127 6.03 -9.51 -13.73
N SER A 128 5.53 -9.91 -14.89
CA SER A 128 4.19 -10.47 -15.07
C SER A 128 4.21 -11.60 -16.10
N ASP A 129 3.16 -12.40 -16.10
CA ASP A 129 2.83 -13.34 -17.17
C ASP A 129 2.23 -12.64 -18.41
N PHE A 130 2.03 -11.33 -18.32
CA PHE A 130 1.57 -10.49 -19.41
C PHE A 130 2.74 -9.90 -20.21
N THR A 131 2.68 -10.06 -21.52
CA THR A 131 3.56 -9.33 -22.45
C THR A 131 2.77 -8.25 -23.14
N PRO A 132 3.06 -6.96 -22.89
CA PRO A 132 2.43 -5.86 -23.62
C PRO A 132 2.60 -6.03 -25.12
N LYS A 133 1.54 -5.80 -25.90
CA LYS A 133 1.62 -5.80 -27.38
C LYS A 133 2.55 -4.70 -27.89
N ASP A 134 2.62 -3.61 -27.15
CA ASP A 134 3.51 -2.48 -27.38
C ASP A 134 4.49 -2.38 -26.21
N THR A 135 5.79 -2.56 -26.50
CA THR A 135 6.87 -2.48 -25.51
C THR A 135 7.74 -1.24 -25.69
N ILE A 136 7.38 -0.29 -26.57
CA ILE A 136 8.19 0.91 -26.87
C ILE A 136 7.81 2.13 -26.00
N GLY A 137 6.67 2.05 -25.30
CA GLY A 137 6.15 3.13 -24.47
C GLY A 137 6.50 3.05 -22.99
N LEU A 138 6.31 4.19 -22.30
CA LEU A 138 6.23 4.24 -20.84
C LEU A 138 4.81 3.87 -20.41
N TYR A 139 4.73 2.96 -19.45
CA TYR A 139 3.49 2.54 -18.81
C TYR A 139 3.35 3.24 -17.46
N LEU A 140 2.14 3.73 -17.18
CA LEU A 140 1.82 4.42 -15.95
C LEU A 140 1.63 3.39 -14.82
N LEU A 141 2.37 3.54 -13.73
CA LEU A 141 2.18 2.68 -12.55
C LEU A 141 1.06 3.15 -11.62
N TRP A 142 0.54 4.37 -11.83
CA TRP A 142 -0.58 4.89 -11.03
C TRP A 142 -1.80 3.97 -11.13
N GLY A 143 -2.21 3.42 -9.99
CA GLY A 143 -3.32 2.46 -9.90
C GLY A 143 -2.91 1.00 -10.05
N SER A 144 -1.62 0.71 -10.25
CA SER A 144 -1.10 -0.65 -10.18
C SER A 144 -0.87 -1.08 -8.72
N LEU A 145 -1.05 -2.37 -8.46
CA LEU A 145 -0.73 -3.00 -7.18
C LEU A 145 0.36 -4.03 -7.41
N VAL A 146 1.39 -4.01 -6.60
CA VAL A 146 2.57 -4.84 -6.77
C VAL A 146 2.83 -5.63 -5.49
N ASP A 147 3.23 -6.91 -5.56
CA ASP A 147 3.67 -7.70 -4.39
C ASP A 147 5.18 -7.96 -4.49
N GLU A 148 5.94 -7.35 -3.59
CA GLU A 148 7.40 -7.25 -3.70
C GLU A 148 8.10 -7.93 -2.53
N SER A 149 9.28 -8.50 -2.82
CA SER A 149 10.26 -8.97 -1.83
C SER A 149 9.75 -10.05 -0.87
N ARG A 150 8.79 -10.88 -1.28
CA ARG A 150 8.30 -12.01 -0.47
C ARG A 150 9.38 -13.10 -0.37
N PRO A 151 9.51 -13.75 0.81
CA PRO A 151 10.42 -14.89 0.95
C PRO A 151 10.06 -16.07 0.06
N ASP A 152 8.75 -16.33 -0.13
CA ASP A 152 8.28 -17.31 -1.10
C ASP A 152 8.28 -16.69 -2.49
N THR A 153 9.25 -17.12 -3.29
CA THR A 153 9.46 -16.62 -4.65
C THR A 153 8.82 -17.49 -5.72
N SER A 154 8.15 -18.59 -5.35
CA SER A 154 7.59 -19.56 -6.29
C SER A 154 6.53 -18.98 -7.24
N ARG A 155 5.94 -17.84 -6.86
CA ARG A 155 4.93 -17.14 -7.64
C ARG A 155 5.51 -16.08 -8.58
N TYR A 156 6.78 -15.72 -8.44
CA TYR A 156 7.39 -14.72 -9.31
C TYR A 156 7.66 -15.31 -10.70
N PRO A 157 7.30 -14.60 -11.78
CA PRO A 157 7.60 -15.07 -13.14
C PRO A 157 9.10 -15.26 -13.40
N LYS A 158 9.93 -14.41 -12.79
CA LYS A 158 11.40 -14.40 -12.93
C LYS A 158 12.09 -14.09 -11.59
N PRO A 159 12.10 -15.03 -10.63
CA PRO A 159 12.60 -14.82 -9.27
C PRO A 159 14.10 -14.45 -9.21
N GLU A 160 14.86 -14.72 -10.27
CA GLU A 160 16.29 -14.43 -10.39
C GLU A 160 16.63 -12.98 -10.75
N ILE A 161 15.69 -12.21 -11.32
CA ILE A 161 15.92 -10.82 -11.72
C ILE A 161 15.48 -9.88 -10.61
N PHE A 162 14.21 -9.99 -10.20
CA PHE A 162 13.63 -9.18 -9.15
C PHE A 162 12.32 -9.84 -8.67
N PRO A 163 12.16 -10.14 -7.37
CA PRO A 163 10.98 -10.82 -6.84
C PRO A 163 9.77 -9.86 -6.79
N VAL A 164 9.06 -9.74 -7.91
CA VAL A 164 7.88 -8.87 -8.03
C VAL A 164 6.76 -9.48 -8.89
N ILE A 165 5.49 -9.24 -8.50
CA ILE A 165 4.29 -9.53 -9.28
C ILE A 165 3.43 -8.27 -9.38
N ILE A 166 3.01 -7.90 -10.58
CA ILE A 166 2.05 -6.81 -10.83
C ILE A 166 0.62 -7.40 -10.88
N TYR A 167 -0.29 -6.79 -10.12
CA TYR A 167 -1.72 -7.09 -10.07
C TYR A 167 -2.51 -5.93 -10.71
N GLU A 168 -3.54 -6.30 -11.47
CA GLU A 168 -4.57 -5.35 -11.88
C GLU A 168 -5.50 -5.06 -10.70
N VAL A 169 -5.66 -3.78 -10.36
CA VAL A 169 -6.69 -3.32 -9.43
C VAL A 169 -7.91 -2.95 -10.28
N ALA A 170 -8.99 -3.72 -10.11
CA ALA A 170 -10.27 -3.48 -10.78
C ALA A 170 -10.98 -2.22 -10.28
#